data_AF-A0AAV2H6C2-F1
#
_entry.id   AF-A0AAV2H6C2-F1
#
_cell.length_a   1.000
_cell.length_b   1.000
_cell.length_c   1.000
_cell.angle_alpha   90.00
_cell.angle_beta   90.00
_cell.angle_gamma   90.00
#
_symmetry.space_group_name_H-M   'P 1'
#
loop_
_entity.id
_entity.type
_entity.pdbx_description
1 polymer ?
#
loop_
_entity_poly.entity_id
_entity_poly.type
_entity_poly.pdbx_seq_one_letter_code
_entity_poly.pdbx_strand_id
1 'polypeptide(L)'
;DSQDSVSSLHEPSRVMVLQISHHDLALISLDKKVAILQCKFKDISSVSQGSLKQDMFGIVAREGSTFICYILNCLSGAVVSEIMGTLQTAFAAAYSKQGAGANTANSSMASSTTGSTTGSTTSTQSGTQNQVCTMCPLHQLHRLSQEIGGMSQQAAHDLLVKKVQLLPDKELNDLNHKMQIEAPESFEESNEVIMIYLR
;
A
#
# COMPACT_ATOMS: atom_id res chain seq x y z
N ASP A 1 45.44 -28.02 -4.19
CA ASP A 1 44.27 -28.90 -4.30
C ASP A 1 43.45 -28.76 -3.02
N SER A 2 42.63 -27.71 -2.94
CA SER A 2 41.85 -27.39 -1.73
C SER A 2 40.50 -26.86 -2.18
N GLN A 3 39.58 -27.78 -2.49
CA GLN A 3 38.15 -27.49 -2.65
C GLN A 3 37.52 -27.48 -1.27
N ASP A 4 37.33 -26.28 -0.71
CA ASP A 4 36.41 -26.08 0.42
C ASP A 4 34.98 -26.29 -0.07
N SER A 5 34.40 -27.41 0.35
CA SER A 5 33.01 -27.75 0.12
C SER A 5 32.14 -26.92 1.07
N VAL A 6 31.64 -25.77 0.61
CA VAL A 6 30.57 -25.04 1.30
C VAL A 6 29.28 -25.85 1.12
N SER A 7 29.08 -26.85 1.98
CA SER A 7 27.80 -27.52 2.15
C SER A 7 26.80 -26.48 2.65
N SER A 8 25.99 -25.93 1.73
CA SER A 8 24.81 -25.17 2.11
C SER A 8 23.95 -26.07 2.99
N LEU A 9 23.95 -25.85 4.30
CA LEU A 9 22.91 -26.40 5.16
C LEU A 9 21.60 -25.82 4.65
N HIS A 10 20.92 -26.58 3.81
CA HIS A 10 19.52 -26.36 3.47
C HIS A 10 18.76 -26.58 4.77
N GLU A 11 18.54 -25.49 5.52
CA GLU A 11 17.47 -25.46 6.51
C GLU A 11 16.20 -25.92 5.78
N PRO A 12 15.53 -26.98 6.26
CA PRO A 12 14.36 -27.51 5.57
C PRO A 12 13.30 -26.42 5.44
N SER A 13 12.58 -26.41 4.32
CA SER A 13 11.45 -25.51 4.10
C SER A 13 10.48 -25.62 5.28
N ARG A 14 10.40 -24.54 6.07
CA ARG A 14 9.56 -24.48 7.25
C ARG A 14 8.10 -24.41 6.81
N VAL A 15 7.24 -25.25 7.36
CA VAL A 15 5.81 -25.19 7.06
C VAL A 15 5.21 -24.00 7.79
N MET A 16 4.53 -23.14 7.04
CA MET A 16 4.00 -21.88 7.53
C MET A 16 2.56 -21.72 7.07
N VAL A 17 1.75 -21.12 7.94
CA VAL A 17 0.36 -20.77 7.65
C VAL A 17 0.25 -19.27 7.58
N LEU A 18 -0.19 -18.76 6.42
CA LEU A 18 -0.61 -17.37 6.28
C LEU A 18 -2.12 -17.31 6.55
N GLN A 19 -2.49 -16.67 7.65
CA GLN A 19 -3.88 -16.40 7.99
C GLN A 19 -4.21 -14.96 7.65
N ILE A 20 -5.27 -14.77 6.84
CA ILE A 20 -5.78 -13.46 6.47
C ILE A 20 -7.15 -13.30 7.12
N SER A 21 -7.27 -12.34 8.04
CA SER A 21 -8.52 -12.02 8.73
C SER A 21 -9.20 -10.81 8.11
N HIS A 22 -10.26 -10.29 8.75
CA HIS A 22 -10.93 -9.07 8.33
C HIS A 22 -10.16 -7.77 8.62
N HIS A 23 -9.23 -7.79 9.58
CA HIS A 23 -8.56 -6.56 10.07
C HIS A 23 -7.04 -6.70 10.20
N ASP A 24 -6.53 -7.92 10.15
CA ASP A 24 -5.13 -8.25 10.31
C ASP A 24 -4.76 -9.49 9.48
N LEU A 25 -3.46 -9.73 9.38
CA LEU A 25 -2.90 -10.98 8.92
C LEU A 25 -1.87 -11.49 9.92
N ALA A 26 -1.68 -12.80 9.92
CA ALA A 26 -0.67 -13.46 10.72
C ALA A 26 0.05 -14.54 9.90
N LEU A 27 1.34 -14.67 10.13
CA LEU A 27 2.17 -15.73 9.57
C LEU A 27 2.65 -16.62 10.72
N ILE A 28 2.18 -17.86 10.75
CA ILE A 28 2.40 -18.78 11.85
C ILE A 28 3.35 -19.87 11.39
N SER A 29 4.47 -20.03 12.10
CA SER A 29 5.34 -21.19 11.92
C SER A 29 4.70 -22.37 12.64
N LEU A 30 4.42 -23.46 11.91
CA LEU A 30 3.84 -24.66 12.51
C LEU A 30 4.83 -25.41 13.40
N ASP A 31 6.12 -25.36 13.04
CA ASP A 31 7.18 -26.01 13.80
C ASP A 31 7.34 -25.38 15.19
N LYS A 32 7.34 -24.05 15.25
CA LYS A 32 7.47 -23.29 16.51
C LYS A 32 6.13 -23.05 17.20
N LYS A 33 5.01 -23.27 16.50
CA LYS A 33 3.65 -22.94 16.95
C LYS A 33 3.51 -21.47 17.40
N VAL A 34 4.23 -20.57 16.73
CA VAL A 34 4.31 -19.14 17.06
C VAL A 34 4.05 -18.31 15.82
N ALA A 35 3.29 -17.23 15.98
CA ALA A 35 3.15 -16.19 14.98
C ALA A 35 4.46 -15.41 14.86
N ILE A 36 5.10 -15.47 13.70
CA ILE A 36 6.36 -14.76 13.43
C ILE A 36 6.14 -13.40 12.78
N LEU A 37 4.93 -13.16 12.27
CA LEU A 37 4.42 -11.88 11.84
C LEU A 37 2.96 -11.80 12.27
N GLN A 38 2.57 -10.69 12.88
CA GLN A 38 1.19 -10.32 13.08
C GLN A 38 1.06 -8.81 12.85
N CYS A 39 0.30 -8.41 11.84
CA CYS A 39 0.15 -7.00 11.51
C CYS A 39 -1.29 -6.67 11.10
N LYS A 40 -1.77 -5.50 11.54
CA LYS A 40 -3.08 -5.00 11.14
C LYS A 40 -2.99 -4.41 9.75
N PHE A 41 -4.09 -4.45 9.00
CA PHE A 41 -4.11 -3.91 7.64
C PHE A 41 -3.73 -2.43 7.56
N LYS A 42 -4.09 -1.64 8.57
CA LYS A 42 -3.69 -0.23 8.67
C LYS A 42 -2.18 0.00 8.81
N ASP A 43 -1.44 -1.02 9.23
CA ASP A 43 0.01 -0.94 9.45
C ASP A 43 0.78 -1.58 8.27
N ILE A 44 0.08 -2.10 7.26
CA ILE A 44 0.69 -2.61 6.03
C ILE A 44 0.82 -1.45 5.04
N SER A 45 2.06 -1.17 4.65
CA SER A 45 2.39 -0.14 3.68
C SER A 45 2.23 -0.64 2.24
N SER A 46 2.68 -1.86 1.97
CA SER A 46 2.59 -2.46 0.64
C SER A 46 2.69 -3.98 0.68
N VAL A 47 2.13 -4.61 -0.35
CA VAL A 47 2.32 -6.03 -0.65
C VAL A 47 2.62 -6.14 -2.14
N SER A 48 3.60 -6.96 -2.52
CA SER A 48 3.99 -7.13 -3.92
C SER A 48 4.45 -8.54 -4.23
N GLN A 49 4.20 -9.00 -5.46
CA GLN A 49 4.77 -10.22 -6.00
C GLN A 49 6.16 -9.95 -6.59
N GLY A 50 7.07 -10.92 -6.49
CA GLY A 50 8.41 -10.83 -7.05
C GLY A 50 8.38 -10.74 -8.58
N SER A 51 9.08 -9.74 -9.14
CA SER A 51 9.17 -9.54 -10.60
C SER A 51 10.10 -10.55 -11.28
N LEU A 52 11.18 -10.95 -10.61
CA LEU A 52 12.12 -11.95 -11.10
C LEU A 52 11.74 -13.37 -10.67
N LYS A 53 11.21 -13.51 -9.45
CA LYS A 53 10.82 -14.78 -8.84
C LYS A 53 9.34 -14.71 -8.47
N GLN A 54 8.49 -15.23 -9.37
CA GLN A 54 7.03 -15.14 -9.24
C GLN A 54 6.47 -15.99 -8.10
N ASP A 55 7.22 -16.98 -7.63
CA ASP A 55 6.97 -17.80 -6.44
C ASP A 55 7.28 -17.08 -5.13
N MET A 56 7.80 -15.85 -5.19
CA MET A 56 8.06 -15.02 -4.02
C MET A 56 7.09 -13.84 -3.94
N PHE A 57 6.78 -13.42 -2.72
CA PHE A 57 6.09 -12.16 -2.47
C PHE A 57 6.60 -11.46 -1.22
N GLY A 58 6.38 -10.16 -1.16
CA GLY A 58 6.83 -9.28 -0.10
C GLY A 58 5.67 -8.59 0.60
N ILE A 59 5.79 -8.39 1.91
CA ILE A 59 4.93 -7.54 2.72
C ILE A 59 5.82 -6.50 3.40
N VAL A 60 5.49 -5.22 3.24
CA VAL A 60 6.12 -4.12 3.99
C VAL A 60 5.14 -3.64 5.05
N ALA A 61 5.53 -3.78 6.32
CA ALA A 61 4.76 -3.33 7.47
C ALA A 61 5.50 -2.21 8.21
N ARG A 62 4.74 -1.31 8.81
CA ARG A 62 5.25 -0.23 9.66
C ARG A 62 5.29 -0.69 11.12
N GLU A 63 6.45 -0.56 11.75
CA GLU A 63 6.64 -0.75 13.19
C GLU A 63 7.16 0.57 13.79
N GLY A 64 6.28 1.32 14.44
CA GLY A 64 6.58 2.67 14.92
C GLY A 64 6.93 3.62 13.77
N SER A 65 8.16 4.16 13.80
CA SER A 65 8.71 5.01 12.74
C SER A 65 9.56 4.26 11.71
N THR A 66 9.62 2.93 11.79
CA THR A 66 10.44 2.08 10.92
C THR A 66 9.58 1.17 10.05
N PHE A 67 10.16 0.66 8.97
CA PHE A 67 9.52 -0.29 8.08
C PHE A 67 10.27 -1.62 8.09
N ILE A 68 9.52 -2.71 8.18
CA ILE A 68 10.03 -4.07 8.10
C ILE A 68 9.50 -4.72 6.84
N CYS A 69 10.41 -5.30 6.05
CA CYS A 69 10.09 -6.03 4.84
C CYS A 69 10.19 -7.54 5.10
N TYR A 70 9.08 -8.24 4.90
CA TYR A 70 9.00 -9.69 4.97
C TYR A 70 8.97 -10.25 3.56
N ILE A 71 9.94 -11.10 3.22
CA ILE A 71 10.00 -11.78 1.94
C ILE A 71 9.70 -13.26 2.16
N LEU A 72 8.66 -13.76 1.50
CA LEU A 72 8.19 -15.13 1.64
C LEU A 72 8.36 -15.87 0.32
N ASN A 73 8.76 -17.13 0.42
CA ASN A 73 8.81 -18.05 -0.71
C ASN A 73 7.63 -19.03 -0.63
N CYS A 74 6.89 -19.16 -1.71
CA CYS A 74 5.76 -20.06 -1.85
C CYS A 74 6.12 -21.27 -2.70
N LEU A 75 5.22 -22.26 -2.74
CA LEU A 75 5.42 -23.47 -3.55
C LEU A 75 5.40 -23.18 -5.06
N SER A 76 4.67 -22.16 -5.49
CA SER A 76 4.59 -21.76 -6.90
C SER A 76 4.10 -20.32 -7.05
N GLY A 77 4.33 -19.74 -8.22
CA GLY A 77 3.78 -18.41 -8.54
C GLY A 77 2.26 -18.37 -8.60
N ALA A 78 1.58 -19.50 -8.87
CA ALA A 78 0.11 -19.57 -8.82
C ALA A 78 -0.41 -19.35 -7.39
N VAL A 79 0.25 -19.97 -6.39
CA VAL A 79 -0.07 -19.75 -4.96
C VAL A 79 0.12 -18.28 -4.59
N VAL A 80 1.20 -17.65 -5.06
CA VAL A 80 1.41 -16.22 -4.83
C VAL A 80 0.29 -15.38 -5.44
N SER A 81 -0.12 -15.66 -6.68
CA SER A 81 -1.22 -14.93 -7.33
C SER A 81 -2.53 -15.04 -6.55
N GLU A 82 -2.86 -16.23 -6.03
CA GLU A 82 -4.04 -16.44 -5.17
C GLU A 82 -3.93 -15.65 -3.86
N ILE A 83 -2.76 -15.64 -3.22
CA ILE A 83 -2.49 -14.85 -2.01
C ILE A 83 -2.69 -13.36 -2.31
N MET A 84 -2.12 -12.84 -3.40
CA MET A 84 -2.24 -11.44 -3.79
C MET A 84 -3.69 -11.04 -4.03
N GLY A 85 -4.47 -11.87 -4.76
CA GLY A 85 -5.90 -11.61 -4.98
C GLY A 85 -6.73 -11.66 -3.69
N THR A 86 -6.38 -12.57 -2.77
CA THR A 86 -7.04 -12.68 -1.47
C THR A 86 -6.75 -11.46 -0.60
N LEU A 87 -5.49 -11.03 -0.52
CA LEU A 87 -5.09 -9.83 0.22
C LEU A 87 -5.75 -8.58 -0.36
N GLN A 88 -5.79 -8.44 -1.69
CA GLN A 88 -6.48 -7.33 -2.34
C GLN A 88 -7.97 -7.28 -1.96
N THR A 89 -8.65 -8.42 -1.99
CA THR A 89 -10.06 -8.52 -1.60
C THR A 89 -10.25 -8.17 -0.12
N ALA A 90 -9.38 -8.69 0.75
CA ALA A 90 -9.43 -8.41 2.18
C ALA A 90 -9.19 -6.92 2.50
N PHE A 91 -8.23 -6.28 1.84
CA PHE A 91 -8.00 -4.84 1.96
C PHE A 91 -9.22 -4.03 1.50
N ALA A 92 -9.79 -4.33 0.34
CA ALA A 92 -10.98 -3.64 -0.16
C ALA A 92 -12.15 -3.75 0.84
N ALA A 93 -12.37 -4.93 1.42
CA ALA A 93 -13.40 -5.16 2.43
C ALA A 93 -13.13 -4.42 3.75
N ALA A 94 -11.87 -4.29 4.16
CA ALA A 94 -11.51 -3.60 5.40
C ALA A 94 -11.61 -2.07 5.27
N TYR A 95 -11.15 -1.50 4.15
CA TYR A 95 -11.16 -0.05 3.91
C TYR A 95 -12.55 0.48 3.55
N SER A 96 -13.41 -0.32 2.90
CA SER A 96 -14.80 0.07 2.64
C SER A 96 -15.62 0.29 3.93
N LYS A 97 -15.27 -0.40 5.03
CA LYS A 97 -15.92 -0.21 6.34
C LYS A 97 -15.43 1.00 7.13
N GLN A 98 -14.26 1.57 6.81
CA GLN A 98 -13.73 2.75 7.50
C GLN A 98 -14.29 4.08 6.96
N GLY A 99 -15.06 4.04 5.87
CA GLY A 99 -15.68 5.22 5.24
C GLY A 99 -17.19 5.37 5.45
N ALA A 100 -17.80 4.68 6.43
CA ALA A 100 -19.24 4.78 6.70
C ALA A 100 -19.60 6.11 7.38
N GLY A 101 -19.52 7.18 6.59
CA GLY A 101 -19.90 8.54 6.92
C GLY A 101 -20.00 9.42 5.68
N ALA A 102 -20.69 8.98 4.61
CA ALA A 102 -21.48 9.81 3.68
C ALA A 102 -21.97 9.03 2.43
N ASN A 103 -23.30 8.96 2.32
CA ASN A 103 -24.15 8.96 1.11
C ASN A 103 -24.07 7.85 0.05
N THR A 104 -25.12 7.02 0.08
CA THR A 104 -25.67 6.20 -1.00
C THR A 104 -26.21 7.06 -2.15
N ALA A 105 -25.80 6.74 -3.39
CA ALA A 105 -26.66 6.48 -4.56
C ALA A 105 -25.88 6.80 -5.86
N ASN A 106 -25.47 5.77 -6.58
CA ASN A 106 -26.01 5.46 -7.92
C ASN A 106 -25.06 4.47 -8.64
N SER A 107 -25.48 3.22 -8.79
CA SER A 107 -24.96 2.34 -9.84
C SER A 107 -26.04 1.36 -10.25
N SER A 108 -26.93 1.85 -11.10
CA SER A 108 -27.77 1.03 -11.96
C SER A 108 -26.92 0.08 -12.80
N MET A 109 -27.08 -1.21 -12.53
CA MET A 109 -26.60 -2.32 -13.36
C MET A 109 -27.27 -2.27 -14.73
N ALA A 110 -26.47 -2.35 -15.79
CA ALA A 110 -26.92 -2.83 -17.09
C ALA A 110 -26.01 -3.97 -17.52
N SER A 111 -26.57 -5.16 -17.41
CA SER A 111 -26.15 -6.41 -18.02
C SER A 111 -26.34 -6.37 -19.53
N SER A 112 -25.36 -6.83 -20.31
CA SER A 112 -25.59 -7.26 -21.69
C SER A 112 -24.60 -8.35 -22.10
N THR A 113 -25.15 -9.56 -22.17
CA THR A 113 -24.65 -10.76 -22.83
C THR A 113 -24.74 -10.59 -24.34
N THR A 114 -23.70 -10.94 -25.12
CA THR A 114 -23.83 -11.60 -26.45
C THR A 114 -22.49 -12.10 -26.99
N GLY A 115 -22.42 -13.42 -27.15
CA GLY A 115 -21.74 -14.27 -28.14
C GLY A 115 -20.61 -13.81 -29.10
N SER A 116 -19.73 -14.81 -29.33
CA SER A 116 -19.18 -15.32 -30.61
C SER A 116 -17.79 -14.88 -31.15
N THR A 117 -16.86 -15.85 -31.04
CA THR A 117 -16.00 -16.50 -32.08
C THR A 117 -14.80 -15.79 -32.76
N THR A 118 -13.76 -16.62 -32.91
CA THR A 118 -12.67 -16.67 -33.92
C THR A 118 -11.39 -15.87 -33.70
N GLY A 119 -10.28 -16.59 -33.90
CA GLY A 119 -8.94 -16.25 -33.45
C GLY A 119 -8.18 -15.21 -34.28
N SER A 120 -7.15 -14.67 -33.66
CA SER A 120 -5.91 -14.27 -34.32
C SER A 120 -4.83 -14.02 -33.26
N THR A 121 -3.66 -14.59 -33.56
CA THR A 121 -2.36 -14.30 -32.99
C THR A 121 -2.06 -12.79 -32.92
N THR A 122 -1.22 -12.41 -31.94
CA THR A 122 -0.19 -11.35 -31.97
C THR A 122 -0.31 -10.33 -30.81
N SER A 123 0.67 -10.41 -29.90
CA SER A 123 1.19 -9.37 -28.98
C SER A 123 0.22 -8.48 -28.22
N THR A 124 0.20 -8.61 -26.89
CA THR A 124 -0.05 -7.45 -26.02
C THR A 124 0.81 -7.58 -24.77
N GLN A 125 1.79 -6.68 -24.67
CA GLN A 125 2.46 -6.35 -23.42
C GLN A 125 1.39 -6.01 -22.38
N SER A 126 1.17 -6.90 -21.43
CA SER A 126 0.50 -6.57 -20.18
C SER A 126 1.47 -5.73 -19.36
N GLY A 127 1.51 -4.43 -19.69
CA GLY A 127 2.14 -3.43 -18.84
C GLY A 127 1.62 -3.61 -17.43
N THR A 128 2.53 -3.82 -16.49
CA THR A 128 2.28 -3.81 -15.05
C THR A 128 1.51 -2.54 -14.69
N GLN A 129 0.18 -2.61 -14.65
CA GLN A 129 -0.61 -1.56 -14.03
C GLN A 129 -0.29 -1.65 -12.55
N ASN A 130 0.59 -0.77 -12.11
CA ASN A 130 0.88 -0.48 -10.72
C ASN A 130 -0.47 -0.11 -10.10
N GLN A 131 -1.17 -1.10 -9.52
CA GLN A 131 -2.49 -0.89 -8.92
C GLN A 131 -2.27 -0.17 -7.60
N VAL A 132 -2.06 1.14 -7.68
CA VAL A 132 -1.89 1.99 -6.51
C VAL A 132 -3.25 2.10 -5.84
N CYS A 133 -3.33 1.71 -4.57
CA CYS A 133 -4.55 1.89 -3.79
C CYS A 133 -4.92 3.37 -3.79
N THR A 134 -6.00 3.74 -4.48
CA THR A 134 -6.42 5.15 -4.60
C THR A 134 -6.84 5.77 -3.27
N MET A 135 -7.05 4.92 -2.25
CA MET A 135 -7.50 5.29 -0.91
C MET A 135 -6.39 5.26 0.15
N CYS A 136 -5.17 4.83 -0.17
CA CYS A 136 -4.11 4.81 0.85
C CYS A 136 -3.59 6.23 1.12
N PRO A 137 -3.25 6.58 2.38
CA PRO A 137 -2.74 7.91 2.74
C PRO A 137 -1.54 8.35 1.89
N LEU A 138 -0.66 7.40 1.55
CA LEU A 138 0.50 7.66 0.71
C LEU A 138 0.12 8.05 -0.73
N HIS A 139 -0.90 7.41 -1.31
CA HIS A 139 -1.42 7.79 -2.63
C HIS A 139 -2.19 9.11 -2.58
N GLN A 140 -2.94 9.37 -1.51
CA GLN A 140 -3.61 10.66 -1.32
C GLN A 140 -2.60 11.81 -1.24
N LEU A 141 -1.49 11.62 -0.53
CA LEU A 141 -0.39 12.58 -0.45
C LEU A 141 0.31 12.75 -1.80
N HIS A 142 0.59 11.65 -2.50
CA HIS A 142 1.17 11.69 -3.85
C HIS A 142 0.27 12.43 -4.84
N ARG A 143 -1.04 12.17 -4.79
CA ARG A 143 -2.05 12.85 -5.61
C ARG A 143 -2.14 14.34 -5.27
N LEU A 144 -2.14 14.70 -3.99
CA LEU A 144 -2.10 16.09 -3.54
C LEU A 144 -0.84 16.80 -4.07
N SER A 145 0.31 16.12 -4.04
CA SER A 145 1.56 16.65 -4.58
C SER A 145 1.47 16.93 -6.09
N GLN A 146 0.80 16.05 -6.85
CA GLN A 146 0.58 16.25 -8.29
C GLN A 146 -0.42 17.38 -8.57
N GLU A 147 -1.51 17.48 -7.78
CA GLU A 147 -2.52 18.53 -7.92
C GLU A 147 -1.90 19.92 -7.67
N ILE A 148 -1.03 20.04 -6.66
CA ILE A 148 -0.36 21.31 -6.32
C ILE A 148 0.66 21.73 -7.38
N GLY A 149 1.36 20.78 -8.01
CA GLY A 149 2.38 21.08 -9.03
C GLY A 149 1.86 21.77 -10.29
N GLY A 150 0.55 21.76 -10.54
CA GLY A 150 -0.09 22.40 -11.70
C GLY A 150 -0.82 23.71 -11.41
N MET A 151 -0.82 24.20 -10.16
CA MET A 151 -1.62 25.34 -9.71
C MET A 151 -0.75 26.58 -9.41
N SER A 152 -1.38 27.75 -9.27
CA SER A 152 -0.68 28.95 -8.78
C SER A 152 -0.35 28.82 -7.28
N GLN A 153 0.72 29.49 -6.83
CA GLN A 153 1.20 29.42 -5.44
C GLN A 153 0.10 29.72 -4.41
N GLN A 154 -0.78 30.69 -4.70
CA GLN A 154 -1.93 31.04 -3.87
C GLN A 154 -2.98 29.91 -3.81
N ALA A 155 -3.32 29.34 -4.96
CA ALA A 155 -4.36 28.32 -5.05
C ALA A 155 -3.89 26.98 -4.43
N ALA A 156 -2.60 26.68 -4.55
CA ALA A 156 -1.96 25.58 -3.85
C ALA A 156 -2.04 25.75 -2.32
N HIS A 157 -1.76 26.97 -1.83
CA HIS A 157 -1.83 27.29 -0.41
C HIS A 157 -3.25 27.12 0.15
N ASP A 158 -4.27 27.63 -0.54
CA ASP A 158 -5.66 27.51 -0.10
C ASP A 158 -6.11 26.04 -0.03
N LEU A 159 -5.69 25.22 -0.99
CA LEU A 159 -5.97 23.78 -1.00
C LEU A 159 -5.27 23.06 0.16
N LEU A 160 -4.00 23.40 0.42
CA LEU A 160 -3.22 22.85 1.52
C LEU A 160 -3.81 23.23 2.87
N VAL A 161 -4.17 24.49 3.09
CA VAL A 161 -4.82 24.95 4.32
C VAL A 161 -6.14 24.21 4.55
N LYS A 162 -6.96 24.03 3.50
CA LYS A 162 -8.20 23.27 3.60
C LYS A 162 -7.97 21.81 3.99
N LYS A 163 -6.88 21.20 3.53
CA LYS A 163 -6.49 19.83 3.89
C LYS A 163 -5.97 19.74 5.32
N VAL A 164 -5.15 20.71 5.73
CA VAL A 164 -4.61 20.82 7.09
C VAL A 164 -5.71 20.98 8.13
N GLN A 165 -6.78 21.73 7.83
CA GLN A 165 -7.95 21.86 8.71
C GLN A 165 -8.73 20.56 8.95
N LEU A 166 -8.49 19.51 8.14
CA LEU A 166 -9.09 18.19 8.35
C LEU A 166 -8.25 17.30 9.29
N LEU A 167 -7.05 17.75 9.67
CA LEU A 167 -6.20 17.04 10.62
C LEU A 167 -6.76 17.15 12.05
N PRO A 168 -6.48 16.16 12.92
CA PRO A 168 -6.81 16.26 14.34
C PRO A 168 -6.16 17.49 15.00
N ASP A 169 -6.82 18.09 16.00
CA ASP A 169 -6.36 19.32 16.67
C ASP A 169 -4.91 19.25 17.17
N LYS A 170 -4.48 18.07 17.62
CA LYS A 170 -3.09 17.83 18.04
C LYS A 170 -2.10 18.06 16.90
N GLU A 171 -2.35 17.46 15.74
CA GLU A 171 -1.49 17.57 14.56
C GLU A 171 -1.56 18.97 13.94
N LEU A 172 -2.73 19.62 14.00
CA LEU A 172 -2.91 21.00 13.57
C LEU A 172 -2.07 21.97 14.42
N ASN A 173 -2.05 21.77 15.75
CA ASN A 173 -1.23 22.57 16.65
C ASN A 173 0.27 22.35 16.43
N ASP A 174 0.69 21.10 16.23
CA ASP A 174 2.09 20.76 15.94
C ASP A 174 2.55 21.42 14.62
N LEU A 175 1.71 21.41 13.58
CA LEU A 175 1.98 22.09 12.32
C LEU A 175 2.01 23.61 12.47
N ASN A 176 1.06 24.22 13.20
CA ASN A 176 1.05 25.66 13.43
C ASN A 176 2.31 26.11 14.19
N HIS A 177 2.77 25.32 15.16
CA HIS A 177 4.02 25.61 15.85
C HIS A 177 5.21 25.56 14.89
N LYS A 178 5.24 24.58 13.99
CA LYS A 178 6.30 24.46 12.98
C LYS A 178 6.28 25.59 11.95
N MET A 179 5.09 25.99 11.51
CA MET A 179 4.87 27.19 10.67
C MET A 179 5.39 28.47 11.34
N GLN A 180 5.23 28.58 12.66
CA GLN A 180 5.72 29.73 13.41
C GLN A 180 7.24 29.71 13.64
N ILE A 181 7.85 28.52 13.68
CA ILE A 181 9.32 28.37 13.76
C ILE A 181 9.98 28.70 12.43
N GLU A 182 9.44 28.17 11.32
CA GLU A 182 9.99 28.38 9.97
C GLU A 182 9.70 29.79 9.44
N ALA A 183 8.63 30.43 9.94
CA ALA A 183 8.24 31.81 9.61
C ALA A 183 8.34 32.16 8.11
N PRO A 184 7.64 31.42 7.23
CA PRO A 184 7.71 31.62 5.79
C PRO A 184 7.22 33.01 5.38
N GLU A 185 7.98 33.69 4.50
CA GLU A 185 7.67 35.05 4.03
C GLU A 185 6.87 35.05 2.72
N SER A 186 6.75 33.89 2.09
CA SER A 186 6.02 33.69 0.82
C SER A 186 5.07 32.49 0.86
N PHE A 187 4.07 32.49 -0.02
CA PHE A 187 3.17 31.34 -0.20
C PHE A 187 3.91 30.08 -0.66
N GLU A 188 5.02 30.23 -1.38
CA GLU A 188 5.86 29.12 -1.83
C GLU A 188 6.50 28.40 -0.63
N GLU A 189 7.15 29.15 0.25
CA GLU A 189 7.76 28.60 1.47
C GLU A 189 6.71 28.00 2.42
N SER A 190 5.56 28.66 2.57
CA SER A 190 4.43 28.12 3.35
C SER A 190 3.97 26.77 2.80
N ASN A 191 3.84 26.65 1.48
CA ASN A 191 3.48 25.41 0.82
C ASN A 191 4.53 24.31 1.04
N GLU A 192 5.81 24.65 1.01
CA GLU A 192 6.89 23.69 1.31
C GLU A 192 6.84 23.19 2.74
N VAL A 193 6.68 24.08 3.73
CA VAL A 193 6.61 23.70 5.15
C VAL A 193 5.43 22.77 5.40
N ILE A 194 4.25 23.09 4.88
CA ILE A 194 3.06 22.25 4.99
C ILE A 194 3.29 20.90 4.31
N MET A 195 3.86 20.89 3.09
CA MET A 195 4.15 19.65 2.38
C MET A 195 5.21 18.79 3.06
N ILE A 196 6.21 19.38 3.70
CA ILE A 196 7.22 18.67 4.50
C ILE A 196 6.57 18.02 5.72
N TYR A 197 5.60 18.68 6.36
CA TYR A 197 4.89 18.12 7.50
C TYR A 197 3.93 16.99 7.11
N LEU A 198 3.28 17.08 5.94
CA LEU A 198 2.33 16.08 5.46
C LEU A 198 2.99 14.81 4.87
N ARG A 199 4.29 14.86 4.55
CA ARG A 199 5.08 13.70 4.06
C ARG A 199 5.51 12.78 5.19
#